data_AF-A0AAP4EFR9-F1
#
_entry.id   AF-A0AAP4EFR9-F1
#
_cell.length_a   1.000
_cell.length_b   1.000
_cell.length_c   1.000
_cell.angle_alpha   90.00
_cell.angle_beta   90.00
_cell.angle_gamma   90.00
#
_symmetry.space_group_name_H-M   'P 1'
#
loop_
_entity.id
_entity.type
_entity.pdbx_description
1 polymer ?
#
loop_
_entity_poly.entity_id
_entity_poly.type
_entity_poly.pdbx_seq_one_letter_code
_entity_poly.pdbx_strand_id
1 'polypeptide(L)'
;MLDKSIEFFKIILKREKGKELKNQTLPEGFKFVKFKKGDEKAWAEIEKSVLEFENNKDGEEYFKNKYLPYIDELERRTIFIENNNGEKIATFTAWWRYTGERRHPFMEWVAVKPEYQGKGLGKALISEGVKLMVAIEGDCDMYIPTQTWSYKAIRLYRWAGFEFETKEKFPGGIKNETLEGLKVIKKLM
;
A
#
# COMPACT_ATOMS: atom_id res chain seq x y z
N MET A 1 -0.76 7.26 10.97
CA MET A 1 -1.59 6.42 11.86
C MET A 1 -3.03 6.51 11.40
N LEU A 2 -3.78 5.41 11.47
CA LEU A 2 -5.21 5.38 11.14
C LEU A 2 -6.04 6.18 12.15
N ASP A 3 -7.04 6.89 11.65
CA ASP A 3 -8.03 7.60 12.44
C ASP A 3 -9.35 6.83 12.46
N LYS A 4 -9.47 5.91 13.42
CA LYS A 4 -10.66 5.03 13.57
C LYS A 4 -11.89 5.76 14.14
N SER A 5 -11.79 7.06 14.45
CA SER A 5 -12.95 7.87 14.87
C SER A 5 -13.85 8.26 13.70
N ILE A 6 -13.34 8.17 12.48
CA ILE A 6 -14.06 8.50 11.25
C ILE A 6 -14.92 7.29 10.83
N GLU A 7 -16.09 7.53 10.25
CA GLU A 7 -16.90 6.45 9.67
C GLU A 7 -16.13 5.72 8.57
N PHE A 8 -16.15 4.38 8.61
CA PHE A 8 -15.40 3.54 7.69
C PHE A 8 -16.07 3.44 6.31
N PHE A 9 -15.35 3.84 5.27
CA PHE A 9 -15.68 3.50 3.88
C PHE A 9 -14.43 3.07 3.14
N LYS A 10 -14.59 2.11 2.23
CA LYS A 10 -13.52 1.73 1.32
C LYS A 10 -13.41 2.74 0.18
N ILE A 11 -12.22 3.29 0.00
CA ILE A 11 -11.92 4.24 -1.07
C ILE A 11 -10.98 3.54 -2.05
N ILE A 12 -11.29 3.62 -3.34
CA ILE A 12 -10.42 3.11 -4.39
C ILE A 12 -9.83 4.30 -5.13
N LEU A 13 -8.51 4.28 -5.31
CA LEU A 13 -7.87 5.13 -6.29
C LEU A 13 -7.32 4.28 -7.43
N LYS A 14 -7.35 4.85 -8.63
CA LYS A 14 -6.86 4.25 -9.86
C LYS A 14 -5.75 5.12 -10.44
N ARG A 15 -4.66 4.48 -10.83
CA ARG A 15 -3.60 5.07 -11.64
C ARG A 15 -3.71 4.48 -13.02
N GLU A 16 -4.12 5.30 -13.99
CA GLU A 16 -4.17 4.88 -15.39
C GLU A 16 -2.76 4.65 -15.95
N LYS A 17 -2.67 3.81 -16.98
CA LYS A 17 -1.44 3.66 -17.77
C LYS A 17 -0.94 4.99 -18.34
N GLY A 18 0.36 5.08 -18.61
CA GLY A 18 1.00 6.23 -19.26
C GLY A 18 1.19 7.44 -18.35
N LYS A 19 0.87 7.34 -17.05
CA LYS A 19 1.19 8.39 -16.09
C LYS A 19 2.69 8.39 -15.80
N GLU A 20 3.29 9.56 -15.75
CA GLU A 20 4.66 9.71 -15.25
C GLU A 20 4.70 9.55 -13.73
N LEU A 21 5.86 9.13 -13.21
CA LEU A 21 6.09 9.04 -11.78
C LEU A 21 7.28 9.93 -11.42
N LYS A 22 7.07 10.85 -10.47
CA LYS A 22 8.16 11.66 -9.95
C LYS A 22 9.13 10.76 -9.19
N ASN A 23 10.40 10.86 -9.55
CA ASN A 23 11.45 10.22 -8.77
C ASN A 23 11.51 10.85 -7.38
N GLN A 24 11.54 10.00 -6.36
CA GLN A 24 11.78 10.39 -4.98
C GLN A 24 12.98 9.61 -4.46
N THR A 25 14.01 10.32 -4.03
CA THR A 25 15.19 9.70 -3.41
C THR A 25 14.82 9.19 -2.02
N LEU A 26 15.31 7.99 -1.69
CA LEU A 26 15.26 7.48 -0.33
C LEU A 26 16.19 8.32 0.55
N PRO A 27 15.71 8.85 1.70
CA PRO A 27 16.56 9.57 2.65
C PRO A 27 17.80 8.75 3.07
N GLU A 28 18.90 9.45 3.39
CA GLU A 28 20.12 8.82 3.90
C GLU A 28 19.86 8.04 5.20
N GLY A 29 20.63 6.98 5.42
CA GLY A 29 20.49 6.09 6.58
C GLY A 29 19.38 5.04 6.44
N PHE A 30 18.83 4.88 5.24
CA PHE A 30 17.84 3.88 4.90
C PHE A 30 18.21 3.17 3.60
N LYS A 31 17.70 1.94 3.43
CA LYS A 31 17.83 1.18 2.18
C LYS A 31 16.56 0.40 1.87
N PHE A 32 16.30 0.16 0.60
CA PHE A 32 15.26 -0.79 0.19
C PHE A 32 15.79 -2.22 0.29
N VAL A 33 14.96 -3.12 0.81
CA VAL A 33 15.22 -4.56 0.84
C VAL A 33 13.98 -5.32 0.36
N LYS A 34 14.19 -6.43 -0.35
CA LYS A 34 13.10 -7.33 -0.74
C LYS A 34 12.69 -8.22 0.44
N PHE A 35 11.45 -8.69 0.40
CA PHE A 35 10.97 -9.71 1.32
C PHE A 35 11.86 -10.96 1.27
N LYS A 36 12.06 -11.54 2.45
CA LYS A 36 12.65 -12.87 2.65
C LYS A 36 11.75 -13.67 3.56
N LYS A 37 11.78 -15.00 3.42
CA LYS A 37 11.09 -15.91 4.34
C LYS A 37 11.43 -15.57 5.80
N GLY A 38 10.40 -15.39 6.64
CA GLY A 38 10.54 -14.94 8.03
C GLY A 38 10.15 -13.47 8.24
N ASP A 39 10.06 -12.67 7.16
CA ASP A 39 9.71 -11.25 7.24
C ASP A 39 8.22 -11.00 7.53
N GLU A 40 7.37 -12.04 7.57
CA GLU A 40 5.97 -11.92 7.99
C GLU A 40 5.82 -11.29 9.39
N LYS A 41 6.82 -11.50 10.27
CA LYS A 41 6.86 -10.90 11.60
C LYS A 41 7.11 -9.39 11.55
N ALA A 42 8.08 -8.97 10.75
CA ALA A 42 8.40 -7.56 10.56
C ALA A 42 7.25 -6.83 9.87
N TRP A 43 6.62 -7.47 8.88
CA TRP A 43 5.43 -6.95 8.23
C TRP A 43 4.29 -6.74 9.23
N ALA A 44 3.97 -7.75 10.05
CA ALA A 44 2.92 -7.67 11.04
C ALA A 44 3.18 -6.58 12.09
N GLU A 45 4.43 -6.42 12.52
CA GLU A 45 4.83 -5.36 13.43
C GLU A 45 4.59 -3.96 12.85
N ILE A 46 4.96 -3.75 11.58
CA ILE A 46 4.74 -2.48 10.89
C ILE A 46 3.24 -2.19 10.78
N GLU A 47 2.42 -3.16 10.35
CA GLU A 47 0.98 -2.96 10.18
C GLU A 47 0.25 -2.76 11.52
N LYS A 48 0.65 -3.48 12.57
CA LYS A 48 0.18 -3.21 13.93
C LYS A 48 0.53 -1.78 14.36
N SER A 49 1.75 -1.31 14.09
CA SER A 49 2.19 0.04 14.51
C SER A 49 1.34 1.18 13.92
N VAL A 50 0.70 0.94 12.77
CA VAL A 50 -0.21 1.90 12.14
C VAL A 50 -1.68 1.69 12.50
N LEU A 51 -1.95 0.74 13.41
CA LEU A 51 -3.26 0.31 13.93
C LEU A 51 -4.10 -0.53 12.96
N GLU A 52 -3.47 -1.15 11.95
CA GLU A 52 -4.21 -2.03 11.02
C GLU A 52 -4.63 -3.32 11.71
N PHE A 53 -3.72 -3.93 12.48
CA PHE A 53 -3.99 -5.09 13.32
C PHE A 53 -3.94 -4.73 14.81
N GLU A 54 -4.76 -5.41 15.62
CA GLU A 54 -4.77 -5.23 17.07
C GLU A 54 -3.47 -5.73 17.71
N ASN A 55 -2.93 -6.83 17.19
CA ASN A 55 -1.69 -7.43 17.68
C ASN A 55 -0.88 -8.06 16.53
N ASN A 56 0.39 -8.38 16.81
CA ASN A 56 1.30 -8.95 15.82
C ASN A 56 0.87 -10.34 15.34
N LYS A 57 0.21 -11.13 16.19
CA LYS A 57 -0.20 -12.49 15.86
C LYS A 57 -1.28 -12.47 14.77
N ASP A 58 -2.26 -11.58 14.88
CA ASP A 58 -3.33 -11.44 13.89
C ASP A 58 -2.77 -10.97 12.54
N GLY A 59 -1.83 -10.01 12.55
CA GLY A 59 -1.14 -9.57 11.34
C GLY A 59 -0.31 -10.69 10.70
N GLU A 60 0.43 -11.45 11.52
CA GLU A 60 1.23 -12.57 11.04
C GLU A 60 0.34 -13.67 10.45
N GLU A 61 -0.77 -14.03 11.12
CA GLU A 61 -1.73 -15.02 10.63
C GLU A 61 -2.39 -14.58 9.32
N TYR A 62 -2.81 -13.32 9.24
CA TYR A 62 -3.32 -12.72 8.00
C TYR A 62 -2.30 -12.86 6.86
N PHE A 63 -1.05 -12.46 7.11
CA PHE A 63 0.01 -12.50 6.10
C PHE A 63 0.28 -13.93 5.64
N LYS A 64 0.36 -14.87 6.59
CA LYS A 64 0.55 -16.30 6.32
C LYS A 64 -0.58 -16.88 5.48
N ASN A 65 -1.82 -16.56 5.78
CA ASN A 65 -2.95 -17.12 5.05
C ASN A 65 -3.08 -16.50 3.65
N LYS A 66 -2.84 -15.20 3.52
CA LYS A 66 -3.05 -14.48 2.26
C LYS A 66 -1.87 -14.61 1.30
N TYR A 67 -0.64 -14.48 1.80
CA TYR A 67 0.53 -14.28 0.95
C TYR A 67 1.54 -15.43 0.96
N LEU A 68 1.77 -16.12 2.09
CA LEU A 68 2.76 -17.21 2.11
C LEU A 68 2.49 -18.38 1.14
N PRO A 69 1.25 -18.71 0.73
CA PRO A 69 1.02 -19.69 -0.33
C PRO A 69 1.69 -19.32 -1.67
N TYR A 70 2.14 -18.07 -1.82
CA TYR A 70 2.73 -17.50 -3.02
C TYR A 70 4.12 -16.92 -2.72
N ILE A 71 4.95 -17.65 -1.96
CA ILE A 71 6.26 -17.16 -1.49
C ILE A 71 7.17 -16.62 -2.61
N ASP A 72 7.21 -17.27 -3.78
CA ASP A 72 8.02 -16.82 -4.92
C ASP A 72 7.54 -15.45 -5.45
N GLU A 73 6.23 -15.20 -5.36
CA GLU A 73 5.65 -13.91 -5.72
C GLU A 73 5.95 -12.87 -4.65
N LEU A 74 5.97 -13.23 -3.36
CA LEU A 74 6.33 -12.32 -2.28
C LEU A 74 7.76 -11.77 -2.42
N GLU A 75 8.73 -12.63 -2.69
CA GLU A 75 10.15 -12.23 -2.82
C GLU A 75 10.36 -11.17 -3.91
N ARG A 76 9.54 -11.18 -4.96
CA ARG A 76 9.61 -10.20 -6.05
C ARG A 76 8.64 -9.03 -5.92
N ARG A 77 7.66 -9.06 -5.00
CA ARG A 77 6.57 -8.07 -4.92
C ARG A 77 6.53 -7.26 -3.64
N THR A 78 7.10 -7.76 -2.57
CA THR A 78 7.11 -7.07 -1.29
C THR A 78 8.49 -6.47 -1.04
N ILE A 79 8.49 -5.17 -0.77
CA ILE A 79 9.69 -4.41 -0.41
C ILE A 79 9.49 -3.77 0.94
N PHE A 80 10.59 -3.65 1.67
CA PHE A 80 10.68 -2.92 2.92
C PHE A 80 11.68 -1.77 2.80
N ILE A 81 11.55 -0.79 3.68
CA ILE A 81 12.65 0.09 4.03
C ILE A 81 13.28 -0.42 5.32
N GLU A 82 14.59 -0.58 5.31
CA GLU A 82 15.41 -0.94 6.46
C GLU A 82 16.22 0.28 6.92
N ASN A 83 16.33 0.51 8.24
CA ASN A 83 17.18 1.54 8.82
C ASN A 83 18.64 1.04 9.02
N ASN A 84 19.53 1.92 9.50
CA ASN A 84 20.93 1.58 9.77
C ASN A 84 21.14 0.47 10.82
N ASN A 85 20.14 0.17 11.65
CA ASN A 85 20.20 -0.88 12.67
C ASN A 85 19.72 -2.24 12.13
N GLY A 86 19.35 -2.33 10.85
CA GLY A 86 18.80 -3.55 10.26
C GLY A 86 17.31 -3.77 10.53
N GLU A 87 16.62 -2.78 11.10
CA GLU A 87 15.19 -2.86 11.40
C GLU A 87 14.37 -2.47 10.17
N LYS A 88 13.37 -3.30 9.83
CA LYS A 88 12.37 -2.98 8.81
C LYS A 88 11.31 -2.03 9.38
N ILE A 89 11.19 -0.86 8.78
CA ILE A 89 10.40 0.27 9.32
C ILE A 89 9.27 0.72 8.39
N ALA A 90 9.22 0.20 7.17
CA ALA A 90 8.14 0.43 6.22
C ALA A 90 7.98 -0.75 5.28
N THR A 91 6.79 -0.95 4.73
CA THR A 91 6.47 -2.03 3.79
C THR A 91 5.59 -1.56 2.64
N PHE A 92 5.74 -2.21 1.48
CA PHE A 92 4.89 -2.10 0.31
C PHE A 92 4.77 -3.48 -0.34
N THR A 93 3.56 -3.92 -0.70
CA THR A 93 3.33 -5.17 -1.43
C THR A 93 2.61 -4.93 -2.78
N ALA A 94 3.33 -5.18 -3.88
CA ALA A 94 2.78 -5.15 -5.25
C ALA A 94 1.93 -6.40 -5.53
N TRP A 95 0.65 -6.39 -5.19
CA TRP A 95 -0.23 -7.55 -5.32
C TRP A 95 -1.13 -7.50 -6.55
N TRP A 96 -2.07 -8.45 -6.62
CA TRP A 96 -3.08 -8.49 -7.66
C TRP A 96 -4.39 -9.09 -7.17
N ARG A 97 -5.46 -8.80 -7.91
CA ARG A 97 -6.74 -9.52 -7.81
C ARG A 97 -7.09 -10.11 -9.17
N TYR A 98 -7.72 -11.27 -9.17
CA TYR A 98 -8.23 -11.91 -10.39
C TYR A 98 -9.77 -11.86 -10.37
N THR A 99 -10.37 -11.28 -11.40
CA THR A 99 -11.84 -11.13 -11.49
C THR A 99 -12.49 -12.21 -12.35
N GLY A 100 -11.76 -13.25 -12.76
CA GLY A 100 -12.23 -14.26 -13.71
C GLY A 100 -11.83 -13.97 -15.17
N GLU A 101 -11.64 -12.70 -15.51
CA GLU A 101 -11.28 -12.27 -16.87
C GLU A 101 -9.79 -11.94 -16.99
N ARG A 102 -9.28 -11.13 -16.07
CA ARG A 102 -7.89 -10.72 -16.04
C ARG A 102 -7.40 -10.48 -14.61
N ARG A 103 -6.09 -10.43 -14.51
CA ARG A 103 -5.35 -9.94 -13.36
C ARG A 103 -5.38 -8.42 -13.34
N HIS A 104 -5.70 -7.84 -12.17
CA HIS A 104 -5.66 -6.40 -11.93
C HIS A 104 -4.57 -6.11 -10.89
N PRO A 105 -3.59 -5.25 -11.18
CA PRO A 105 -2.56 -4.86 -10.23
C PRO A 105 -3.11 -4.03 -9.08
N PHE A 106 -2.75 -4.41 -7.87
CA PHE A 106 -3.18 -3.77 -6.64
C PHE A 106 -1.96 -3.40 -5.80
N MET A 107 -1.84 -2.13 -5.44
CA MET A 107 -0.93 -1.69 -4.41
C MET A 107 -1.53 -2.10 -3.06
N GLU A 108 -1.00 -3.15 -2.45
CA GLU A 108 -1.49 -3.64 -1.17
C GLU A 108 -0.44 -3.54 -0.08
N TRP A 109 -0.96 -3.16 1.08
CA TRP A 109 -0.31 -2.75 2.32
C TRP A 109 0.91 -1.85 2.14
N VAL A 110 0.67 -0.56 2.37
CA VAL A 110 1.66 0.51 2.35
C VAL A 110 1.67 1.16 3.73
N ALA A 111 2.73 0.91 4.50
CA ALA A 111 2.82 1.41 5.86
C ALA A 111 4.25 1.86 6.19
N VAL A 112 4.36 2.86 7.07
CA VAL A 112 5.61 3.36 7.66
C VAL A 112 5.37 3.49 9.16
N LYS A 113 6.25 2.93 9.99
CA LYS A 113 6.15 3.04 11.46
C LYS A 113 6.03 4.51 11.90
N PRO A 114 5.17 4.86 12.89
CA PRO A 114 4.86 6.23 13.28
C PRO A 114 6.08 7.16 13.50
N GLU A 115 7.10 6.67 14.20
CA GLU A 115 8.33 7.38 14.55
C GLU A 115 9.26 7.67 13.34
N TYR A 116 8.95 7.09 12.19
CA TYR A 116 9.61 7.34 10.91
C TYR A 116 8.74 8.15 9.92
N GLN A 117 7.50 8.49 10.28
CA GLN A 117 6.62 9.31 9.43
C GLN A 117 7.11 10.77 9.35
N GLY A 118 6.69 11.49 8.31
CA GLY A 118 7.11 12.88 8.08
C GLY A 118 8.52 13.06 7.50
N LYS A 119 9.31 11.98 7.34
CA LYS A 119 10.70 12.01 6.84
C LYS A 119 10.85 11.76 5.34
N GLY A 120 9.75 11.81 4.57
CA GLY A 120 9.76 11.53 3.13
C GLY A 120 9.77 10.04 2.73
N LEU A 121 9.88 9.12 3.70
CA LEU A 121 9.95 7.67 3.46
C LEU A 121 8.71 7.12 2.74
N GLY A 122 7.50 7.60 3.07
CA GLY A 122 6.28 7.16 2.39
C GLY A 122 6.26 7.48 0.89
N LYS A 123 6.80 8.65 0.49
CA LYS A 123 6.92 8.99 -0.94
C LYS A 123 7.97 8.13 -1.63
N ALA A 124 9.11 7.89 -0.98
CA ALA A 124 10.16 7.04 -1.52
C ALA A 124 9.65 5.60 -1.71
N LEU A 125 8.95 5.06 -0.70
CA LEU A 125 8.34 3.73 -0.74
C LEU A 125 7.31 3.59 -1.85
N ILE A 126 6.38 4.55 -1.99
CA ILE A 126 5.39 4.53 -3.07
C ILE A 126 6.06 4.68 -4.43
N SER A 127 7.09 5.54 -4.56
CA SER A 127 7.80 5.71 -5.83
C SER A 127 8.46 4.41 -6.26
N GLU A 128 9.19 3.74 -5.35
CA GLU A 128 9.83 2.46 -5.64
C GLU A 128 8.81 1.34 -5.88
N GLY A 129 7.73 1.31 -5.10
CA GLY A 129 6.65 0.34 -5.25
C GLY A 129 5.90 0.47 -6.57
N VAL A 130 5.62 1.68 -7.05
CA VAL A 130 5.01 1.88 -8.38
C VAL A 130 5.96 1.45 -9.49
N LYS A 131 7.27 1.75 -9.39
CA LYS A 131 8.26 1.23 -10.35
C LYS A 131 8.27 -0.29 -10.37
N LEU A 132 8.21 -0.92 -9.19
CA LEU A 132 8.14 -2.37 -9.06
C LEU A 132 6.87 -2.94 -9.71
N MET A 133 5.70 -2.31 -9.47
CA MET A 133 4.46 -2.72 -10.12
C MET A 133 4.55 -2.60 -11.64
N VAL A 134 5.09 -1.50 -12.19
CA VAL A 134 5.27 -1.33 -13.64
C VAL A 134 6.24 -2.36 -14.20
N ALA A 135 7.34 -2.66 -13.50
CA ALA A 135 8.32 -3.66 -13.93
C ALA A 135 7.71 -5.07 -14.02
N ILE A 136 6.74 -5.39 -13.17
CA ILE A 136 6.12 -6.72 -13.10
C ILE A 136 4.88 -6.85 -13.98
N GLU A 137 4.03 -5.82 -14.00
CA GLU A 137 2.71 -5.87 -14.65
C GLU A 137 2.69 -5.13 -15.99
N GLY A 138 3.75 -4.38 -16.31
CA GLY A 138 3.79 -3.43 -17.41
C GLY A 138 3.08 -2.12 -17.08
N ASP A 139 3.12 -1.18 -18.03
CA ASP A 139 2.38 0.07 -17.93
C ASP A 139 0.88 -0.16 -18.21
N CYS A 140 0.15 -0.44 -17.13
CA CYS A 140 -1.26 -0.75 -17.14
C CYS A 140 -1.98 0.00 -16.02
N ASP A 141 -3.31 -0.10 -16.02
CA ASP A 141 -4.12 0.48 -14.95
C ASP A 141 -3.85 -0.26 -13.63
N MET A 142 -3.57 0.49 -12.58
CA MET A 142 -3.29 -0.02 -11.24
C MET A 142 -4.28 0.57 -10.24
N TYR A 143 -4.60 -0.21 -9.21
CA TYR A 143 -5.52 0.21 -8.18
C TYR A 143 -4.82 0.26 -6.82
N ILE A 144 -5.31 1.14 -5.95
CA ILE A 144 -5.02 1.09 -4.53
C ILE A 144 -6.33 1.12 -3.76
N PRO A 145 -6.68 0.04 -3.04
CA PRO A 145 -7.70 0.08 -2.02
C PRO A 145 -7.14 0.78 -0.79
N THR A 146 -7.87 1.75 -0.29
CA THR A 146 -7.60 2.46 0.95
C THR A 146 -8.90 2.65 1.72
N GLN A 147 -8.88 3.46 2.77
CA GLN A 147 -10.03 3.66 3.64
C GLN A 147 -10.09 5.11 4.13
N THR A 148 -11.27 5.52 4.59
CA THR A 148 -11.46 6.83 5.21
C THR A 148 -10.53 7.04 6.42
N TRP A 149 -10.23 5.98 7.19
CA TRP A 149 -9.29 6.05 8.32
C TRP A 149 -7.86 6.42 7.92
N SER A 150 -7.46 6.15 6.67
CA SER A 150 -6.13 6.46 6.13
C SER A 150 -6.14 7.69 5.22
N TYR A 151 -7.11 8.61 5.38
CA TYR A 151 -7.26 9.81 4.52
C TYR A 151 -5.96 10.61 4.32
N LYS A 152 -5.05 10.63 5.31
CA LYS A 152 -3.74 11.29 5.19
C LYS A 152 -2.85 10.69 4.09
N ALA A 153 -2.95 9.38 3.86
CA ALA A 153 -2.19 8.67 2.83
C ALA A 153 -2.68 8.98 1.40
N ILE A 154 -3.95 9.39 1.26
CA ILE A 154 -4.54 9.74 -0.06
C ILE A 154 -3.71 10.80 -0.77
N ARG A 155 -3.22 11.82 -0.05
CA ARG A 155 -2.37 12.87 -0.64
C ARG A 155 -1.08 12.30 -1.25
N LEU A 156 -0.52 11.22 -0.67
CA LEU A 156 0.66 10.55 -1.21
C LEU A 156 0.33 9.74 -2.46
N TYR A 157 -0.81 9.03 -2.47
CA TYR A 157 -1.26 8.29 -3.65
C TYR A 157 -1.55 9.23 -4.81
N ARG A 158 -2.21 10.37 -4.56
CA ARG A 158 -2.44 11.40 -5.58
C ARG A 158 -1.15 12.01 -6.11
N TRP A 159 -0.16 12.23 -5.25
CA TRP A 159 1.17 12.65 -5.68
C TRP A 159 1.84 11.63 -6.62
N ALA A 160 1.56 10.33 -6.47
CA ALA A 160 2.06 9.26 -7.35
C ALA A 160 1.22 9.03 -8.63
N GLY A 161 0.22 9.88 -8.89
CA GLY A 161 -0.61 9.83 -10.08
C GLY A 161 -1.87 8.97 -9.98
N PHE A 162 -2.25 8.54 -8.77
CA PHE A 162 -3.53 7.89 -8.52
C PHE A 162 -4.64 8.93 -8.38
N GLU A 163 -5.80 8.68 -8.96
CA GLU A 163 -6.99 9.52 -8.84
C GLU A 163 -8.16 8.70 -8.29
N PHE A 164 -9.14 9.37 -7.68
CA PHE A 164 -10.32 8.68 -7.15
C PHE A 164 -11.06 7.92 -8.26
N GLU A 165 -11.33 6.65 -8.02
CA GLU A 165 -12.17 5.85 -8.91
C GLU A 165 -13.63 5.99 -8.47
N THR A 166 -14.43 6.69 -9.27
CA THR A 166 -15.84 6.98 -8.97
C THR A 166 -16.83 6.43 -9.99
N LYS A 167 -16.33 5.78 -11.04
CA LYS A 167 -17.11 5.33 -12.20
C LYS A 167 -17.34 3.82 -12.16
N GLU A 168 -16.29 3.04 -11.93
CA GLU A 168 -16.37 1.59 -11.90
C GLU A 168 -17.10 1.13 -10.63
N LYS A 169 -18.15 0.30 -10.78
CA LYS A 169 -18.90 -0.25 -9.63
C LYS A 169 -18.07 -1.26 -8.83
N PHE A 170 -17.24 -2.04 -9.53
CA PHE A 170 -16.39 -3.08 -8.95
C PHE A 170 -14.94 -3.03 -9.47
N PRO A 171 -14.16 -1.96 -9.23
CA PRO A 171 -12.79 -1.85 -9.71
C PRO A 171 -11.94 -2.99 -9.14
N GLY A 172 -11.37 -3.81 -10.02
CA GLY A 172 -10.65 -5.03 -9.64
C GLY A 172 -11.45 -5.98 -8.73
N GLY A 173 -12.78 -5.99 -8.89
CA GLY A 173 -13.70 -6.85 -8.12
C GLY A 173 -13.95 -6.39 -6.68
N ILE A 174 -13.67 -5.13 -6.33
CA ILE A 174 -13.98 -4.56 -5.01
C ILE A 174 -15.20 -3.66 -5.12
N LYS A 175 -16.20 -3.79 -4.25
CA LYS A 175 -17.32 -2.83 -4.19
C LYS A 175 -16.77 -1.41 -3.98
N ASN A 176 -17.11 -0.52 -4.91
CA ASN A 176 -16.64 0.86 -4.85
C ASN A 176 -17.53 1.70 -3.93
N GLU A 177 -16.94 2.25 -2.87
CA GLU A 177 -17.61 3.14 -1.90
C GLU A 177 -16.92 4.51 -1.85
N THR A 178 -16.17 4.85 -2.92
CA THR A 178 -15.36 6.07 -2.98
C THR A 178 -16.21 7.33 -2.86
N LEU A 179 -17.40 7.37 -3.47
CA LEU A 179 -18.27 8.55 -3.39
C LEU A 179 -18.80 8.78 -1.97
N GLU A 180 -19.15 7.71 -1.25
CA GLU A 180 -19.56 7.72 0.15
C GLU A 180 -18.40 8.17 1.04
N GLY A 181 -17.23 7.54 0.88
CA GLY A 181 -16.03 7.88 1.66
C GLY A 181 -15.63 9.34 1.46
N LEU A 182 -15.68 9.86 0.23
CA LEU A 182 -15.38 11.27 -0.06
C LEU A 182 -16.29 12.25 0.68
N LYS A 183 -17.59 11.93 0.88
CA LYS A 183 -18.50 12.79 1.65
C LYS A 183 -18.03 12.94 3.10
N VAL A 184 -17.46 11.88 3.67
CA VAL A 184 -16.96 11.84 5.06
C VAL A 184 -15.64 12.61 5.20
N ILE A 185 -14.69 12.40 4.30
CA ILE A 185 -13.33 12.94 4.45
C ILE A 185 -13.10 14.30 3.76
N LYS A 186 -14.09 14.84 3.04
CA LYS A 186 -13.96 16.10 2.27
C LYS A 186 -13.41 17.27 3.10
N LYS A 187 -13.79 17.36 4.38
CA LYS A 187 -13.36 18.45 5.28
C LYS A 187 -11.99 18.20 5.95
N LEU A 188 -11.44 17.00 5.80
CA LEU A 188 -10.18 16.57 6.42
C LEU A 188 -9.01 16.56 5.42
N MET A 189 -9.32 16.52 4.13
CA MET A 189 -8.36 16.56 3.02
C MET A 189 -8.05 17.98 2.57
#